data_AF-A0A7S3HG50-F1
#
_entry.id   AF-A0A7S3HG50-F1
#
_cell.length_a   1.000
_cell.length_b   1.000
_cell.length_c   1.000
_cell.angle_alpha   90.00
_cell.angle_beta   90.00
_cell.angle_gamma   90.00
#
_symmetry.space_group_name_H-M   'P 1'
#
loop_
_entity.id
_entity.type
_entity.pdbx_description
1 polymer ?
#
loop_
_entity_poly.entity_id
_entity_poly.type
_entity_poly.pdbx_seq_one_letter_code
_entity_poly.pdbx_strand_id
1 'polypeptide(L)'
;MMLGRKPKAKSAKVVVDVKEPAAKKIQCMIRVFLAKIRIRRTAKRVWQRVYDPTYKRYFWFNNLNETSMWTKPKFVEMYYDEDREATQMIQKVIRGFVGRMKARRVANTRYTRFYDANLNKFYWLDQKTQQTTWNVTPWLERQEINMPPEDQMLYDSQTKIRELMAQLEAKDQE
;
A
#
# COMPACT_ATOMS: atom_id res chain seq x y z
N MET A 1 33.46 -59.67 -8.23
CA MET A 1 33.95 -58.28 -8.08
C MET A 1 32.75 -57.37 -7.83
N MET A 2 32.57 -56.86 -6.61
CA MET A 2 31.51 -55.90 -6.27
C MET A 2 32.00 -54.48 -6.56
N LEU A 3 31.43 -53.80 -7.56
CA LEU A 3 31.74 -52.41 -7.89
C LEU A 3 31.10 -51.47 -6.85
N GLY A 4 31.92 -50.91 -5.96
CA GLY A 4 31.48 -49.95 -4.95
C GLY A 4 30.92 -48.65 -5.55
N ARG A 5 29.73 -48.22 -5.09
CA ARG A 5 29.16 -46.91 -5.43
C ARG A 5 30.06 -45.79 -4.89
N LYS A 6 30.54 -44.92 -5.77
CA LYS A 6 31.28 -43.70 -5.39
C LYS A 6 30.38 -42.77 -4.55
N PRO A 7 30.89 -42.17 -3.46
CA PRO A 7 30.11 -41.24 -2.66
C PRO A 7 29.78 -39.98 -3.47
N LYS A 8 28.51 -39.53 -3.41
CA LYS A 8 28.08 -38.27 -4.03
C LYS A 8 28.79 -37.11 -3.33
N ALA A 9 29.51 -36.29 -4.09
CA ALA A 9 30.13 -35.07 -3.59
C ALA A 9 29.08 -34.18 -2.91
N LYS A 10 29.36 -33.72 -1.69
CA LYS A 10 28.49 -32.80 -0.96
C LYS A 10 28.45 -31.48 -1.75
N SER A 11 27.28 -31.12 -2.27
CA SER A 11 27.08 -29.87 -3.00
C SER A 11 27.45 -28.69 -2.10
N ALA A 12 28.37 -27.84 -2.56
CA ALA A 12 28.73 -26.61 -1.87
C ALA A 12 27.45 -25.77 -1.66
N LYS A 13 27.24 -25.23 -0.46
CA LYS A 13 26.16 -24.27 -0.20
C LYS A 13 26.41 -23.05 -1.08
N VAL A 14 25.72 -22.98 -2.22
CA VAL A 14 25.68 -21.77 -3.05
C VAL A 14 25.13 -20.67 -2.16
N VAL A 15 25.94 -19.67 -1.85
CA VAL A 15 25.50 -18.45 -1.18
C VAL A 15 24.65 -17.70 -2.21
N VAL A 16 23.37 -18.06 -2.28
CA VAL A 16 22.40 -17.41 -3.17
C VAL A 16 22.16 -16.02 -2.59
N ASP A 17 22.72 -14.99 -3.24
CA ASP A 17 22.43 -13.60 -2.93
C ASP A 17 20.90 -13.41 -2.93
N VAL A 18 20.34 -13.04 -1.78
CA VAL A 18 18.89 -12.91 -1.54
C VAL A 18 18.22 -11.91 -2.50
N LYS A 19 19.02 -11.02 -3.12
CA LYS A 19 18.56 -10.09 -4.16
C LYS A 19 18.20 -10.78 -5.48
N GLU A 20 18.92 -11.85 -5.85
CA GLU A 20 18.65 -12.58 -7.09
C GLU A 20 17.27 -13.26 -7.16
N PRO A 21 16.81 -14.02 -6.15
CA PRO A 21 15.50 -14.68 -6.21
C PRO A 21 14.35 -13.66 -6.21
N ALA A 22 14.48 -12.56 -5.47
CA ALA A 22 13.49 -11.48 -5.47
C ALA A 22 13.41 -10.80 -6.86
N ALA A 23 14.55 -10.43 -7.43
CA ALA A 23 14.61 -9.83 -8.77
C ALA A 23 14.06 -10.78 -9.85
N LYS A 24 14.44 -12.07 -9.83
CA LYS A 24 13.91 -13.09 -10.73
C LYS A 24 12.39 -13.25 -10.59
N LYS A 25 11.85 -13.18 -9.38
CA LYS A 25 10.41 -13.23 -9.14
C LYS A 25 9.70 -12.02 -9.75
N ILE A 26 10.22 -10.81 -9.52
CA ILE A 26 9.69 -9.57 -10.12
C ILE A 26 9.73 -9.64 -11.64
N GLN A 27 10.86 -10.04 -12.22
CA GLN A 27 11.01 -10.22 -13.67
C GLN A 27 10.01 -11.23 -14.23
N CYS A 28 9.80 -12.37 -13.56
CA CYS A 28 8.82 -13.36 -13.96
C CYS A 28 7.40 -12.78 -13.96
N MET A 29 7.01 -12.07 -12.90
CA MET A 29 5.71 -11.40 -12.81
C MET A 29 5.51 -10.38 -13.94
N ILE A 30 6.52 -9.55 -14.23
CA ILE A 30 6.48 -8.57 -15.32
C ILE A 30 6.36 -9.27 -16.68
N ARG A 31 7.11 -10.34 -16.93
CA ARG A 31 7.04 -11.08 -18.20
C ARG A 31 5.66 -11.71 -18.41
N VAL A 32 5.08 -12.31 -17.37
CA VAL A 32 3.71 -12.85 -17.41
C VAL A 32 2.70 -11.73 -17.70
N PHE A 33 2.83 -10.59 -17.03
CA PHE A 33 1.96 -9.44 -17.26
C PHE A 33 2.02 -8.94 -18.71
N LEU A 34 3.23 -8.74 -19.25
CA LEU A 34 3.43 -8.32 -20.64
C LEU A 34 2.91 -9.36 -21.64
N ALA A 35 3.11 -10.66 -21.37
CA ALA A 35 2.57 -11.74 -22.18
C ALA A 35 1.03 -11.71 -22.20
N LYS A 36 0.38 -11.56 -21.04
CA LYS A 36 -1.08 -11.39 -20.94
C LYS A 36 -1.57 -10.19 -21.77
N ILE A 37 -0.89 -9.05 -21.71
CA ILE A 37 -1.23 -7.87 -22.53
C ILE A 37 -1.15 -8.18 -24.02
N ARG A 38 -0.06 -8.82 -24.47
CA ARG A 38 0.13 -9.19 -25.89
C ARG A 38 -0.97 -10.13 -26.36
N ILE A 39 -1.24 -11.20 -25.62
CA ILE A 39 -2.31 -12.17 -25.93
C ILE A 39 -3.67 -11.47 -26.05
N ARG A 40 -4.02 -10.59 -25.09
CA ARG A 40 -5.27 -9.82 -25.14
C ARG A 40 -5.36 -8.91 -26.36
N ARG A 41 -4.26 -8.22 -26.72
CA ARG A 41 -4.22 -7.36 -27.92
C ARG A 41 -4.40 -8.17 -29.20
N THR A 42 -3.81 -9.35 -29.27
CA THR A 42 -3.96 -10.25 -30.44
C THR A 42 -5.38 -10.81 -30.50
N ALA A 43 -5.92 -11.33 -29.40
CA ALA A 43 -7.30 -11.80 -29.32
C ALA A 43 -8.30 -10.70 -29.71
N LYS A 44 -8.04 -9.46 -29.26
CA LYS A 44 -8.64 -8.18 -29.72
C LYS A 44 -8.89 -8.10 -31.23
N ARG A 45 -7.86 -8.46 -32.00
CA ARG A 45 -7.84 -8.32 -33.47
C ARG A 45 -8.41 -9.53 -34.18
N VAL A 46 -8.20 -10.71 -33.61
CA VAL A 46 -8.59 -11.99 -34.19
C VAL A 46 -10.09 -12.23 -34.05
N TRP A 47 -10.66 -11.88 -32.90
CA TRP A 47 -12.05 -12.17 -32.60
C TRP A 47 -12.93 -10.93 -32.74
N GLN A 48 -14.01 -11.07 -33.49
CA GLN A 48 -15.03 -10.03 -33.66
C GLN A 48 -16.35 -10.49 -33.08
N ARG A 49 -17.08 -9.55 -32.46
CA ARG A 49 -18.43 -9.79 -31.96
C ARG A 49 -19.44 -9.36 -33.02
N VAL A 50 -20.15 -10.32 -33.60
CA VAL A 50 -21.07 -10.12 -34.72
C VAL A 50 -22.50 -10.40 -34.25
N TYR A 51 -23.47 -9.61 -34.73
CA TYR A 51 -24.88 -9.81 -34.41
C TYR A 51 -25.53 -10.73 -35.46
N ASP A 52 -26.25 -11.75 -35.01
CA ASP A 52 -27.05 -12.61 -35.87
C ASP A 52 -28.54 -12.19 -35.81
N PRO A 53 -29.12 -11.69 -36.93
CA PRO A 53 -30.52 -11.30 -37.00
C PRO A 53 -31.51 -12.46 -36.80
N THR A 54 -31.12 -13.69 -37.16
CA THR A 54 -31.98 -14.87 -37.14
C THR A 54 -32.27 -15.30 -35.70
N TYR A 55 -31.20 -15.41 -34.91
CA TYR A 55 -31.28 -15.79 -33.49
C TYR A 55 -31.35 -14.58 -32.55
N LYS A 56 -31.33 -13.36 -33.10
CA LYS A 56 -31.35 -12.08 -32.37
C LYS A 56 -30.30 -11.99 -31.26
N ARG A 57 -29.12 -12.60 -31.47
CA ARG A 57 -28.05 -12.71 -30.47
C ARG A 57 -26.69 -12.48 -31.10
N TYR A 58 -25.74 -11.99 -30.29
CA TYR A 58 -24.34 -11.88 -30.69
C TYR A 58 -23.60 -13.22 -30.60
N PHE A 59 -22.75 -13.49 -31.59
CA PHE A 59 -21.76 -14.56 -31.58
C PHE A 59 -20.35 -14.00 -31.77
N TRP A 60 -19.34 -14.85 -31.58
CA TRP A 60 -17.94 -14.53 -31.77
C TRP A 60 -17.42 -15.19 -33.03
N PHE A 61 -16.91 -14.38 -33.95
CA PHE A 61 -16.31 -14.82 -35.20
C PHE A 61 -14.79 -14.68 -35.13
N ASN A 62 -14.08 -15.72 -35.56
CA ASN A 62 -12.63 -15.75 -35.65
C ASN A 62 -12.20 -15.40 -37.07
N ASN A 63 -11.55 -14.25 -37.24
CA ASN A 63 -11.09 -13.76 -38.53
C ASN A 63 -9.89 -14.53 -39.12
N LEU A 64 -9.18 -15.34 -38.32
CA LEU A 64 -8.03 -16.10 -38.82
C LEU A 64 -8.44 -17.42 -39.48
N ASN A 65 -9.40 -18.11 -38.87
CA ASN A 65 -9.79 -19.47 -39.26
C ASN A 65 -11.24 -19.54 -39.75
N GLU A 66 -11.92 -18.39 -39.87
CA GLU A 66 -13.32 -18.27 -40.31
C GLU A 66 -14.30 -19.13 -39.50
N THR A 67 -14.00 -19.33 -38.22
CA THR A 67 -14.81 -20.16 -37.32
C THR A 67 -15.69 -19.28 -36.43
N SER A 68 -16.93 -19.72 -36.19
CA SER A 68 -17.89 -19.04 -35.32
C SER A 68 -18.13 -19.83 -34.04
N MET A 69 -18.29 -19.13 -32.92
CA MET A 69 -18.73 -19.72 -31.66
C MET A 69 -19.72 -18.82 -30.92
N TRP A 70 -20.68 -19.45 -30.25
CA TRP A 70 -21.68 -18.77 -29.43
C TRP A 70 -21.15 -18.39 -28.05
N THR A 71 -20.14 -19.11 -27.56
CA THR A 71 -19.43 -18.84 -26.31
C THR A 71 -18.32 -17.81 -26.53
N LYS A 72 -18.06 -17.00 -25.51
CA LYS A 72 -17.02 -15.98 -25.57
C LYS A 72 -15.63 -16.62 -25.47
N PRO A 73 -14.69 -16.30 -26.38
CA PRO A 73 -13.33 -16.81 -26.26
C PRO A 73 -12.62 -16.24 -25.03
N LYS A 74 -11.93 -17.11 -24.28
CA LYS A 74 -11.28 -16.78 -22.99
C LYS A 74 -10.31 -15.59 -23.04
N PHE A 75 -9.63 -15.40 -24.18
CA PHE A 75 -8.60 -14.35 -24.33
C PHE A 75 -9.14 -12.99 -24.78
N VAL A 76 -10.43 -12.91 -25.13
CA VAL A 76 -11.10 -11.67 -25.54
C VAL A 76 -11.69 -10.92 -24.34
N GLU A 77 -11.83 -11.61 -23.21
CA GLU A 77 -12.29 -11.04 -21.97
C GLU A 77 -11.33 -9.95 -21.44
N MET A 78 -11.90 -8.78 -21.13
CA MET A 78 -11.13 -7.63 -20.63
C MET A 78 -10.81 -7.76 -19.14
N TYR A 79 -11.57 -8.54 -18.38
CA TYR A 79 -11.45 -8.72 -16.94
C TYR A 79 -11.52 -10.20 -16.58
N TYR A 80 -10.41 -10.78 -16.12
CA TYR A 80 -10.47 -12.08 -15.47
C TYR A 80 -10.99 -11.93 -14.03
N ASP A 81 -11.59 -12.97 -13.47
CA ASP A 81 -12.00 -12.98 -12.06
C ASP A 81 -10.82 -12.66 -11.12
N GLU A 82 -9.61 -13.11 -11.49
CA GLU A 82 -8.34 -12.75 -10.84
C GLU A 82 -8.11 -11.22 -10.79
N ASP A 83 -8.43 -10.51 -11.88
CA ASP A 83 -8.28 -9.06 -11.98
C ASP A 83 -9.32 -8.34 -11.10
N ARG A 84 -10.49 -8.96 -10.88
CA ARG A 84 -11.55 -8.43 -10.00
C ARG A 84 -11.11 -8.44 -8.55
N GLU A 85 -10.57 -9.55 -8.06
CA GLU A 85 -10.07 -9.65 -6.68
C GLU A 85 -8.92 -8.66 -6.42
N ALA A 86 -7.95 -8.60 -7.35
CA ALA A 86 -6.84 -7.65 -7.27
C ALA A 86 -7.34 -6.20 -7.25
N THR A 87 -8.30 -5.86 -8.12
CA THR A 87 -8.93 -4.53 -8.15
C THR A 87 -9.62 -4.22 -6.82
N GLN A 88 -10.38 -5.15 -6.27
CA GLN A 88 -11.04 -4.96 -4.98
C GLN A 88 -10.04 -4.73 -3.84
N MET A 89 -8.93 -5.46 -3.81
CA MET A 89 -7.88 -5.28 -2.81
C MET A 89 -7.23 -3.90 -2.92
N ILE A 90 -6.85 -3.46 -4.12
CA ILE A 90 -6.30 -2.13 -4.36
C ILE A 90 -7.31 -1.06 -3.93
N GLN A 91 -8.58 -1.20 -4.32
CA GLN A 91 -9.63 -0.27 -3.94
C GLN A 91 -9.83 -0.21 -2.42
N LYS A 92 -9.81 -1.34 -1.70
CA LYS A 92 -9.91 -1.39 -0.24
C LYS A 92 -8.78 -0.60 0.42
N VAL A 93 -7.55 -0.80 -0.04
CA VAL A 93 -6.36 -0.09 0.47
C VAL A 93 -6.50 1.41 0.25
N ILE A 94 -6.83 1.83 -0.98
CA ILE A 94 -6.97 3.25 -1.34
C ILE A 94 -8.11 3.91 -0.56
N ARG A 95 -9.30 3.28 -0.50
CA ARG A 95 -10.43 3.81 0.28
C ARG A 95 -10.10 3.94 1.75
N GLY A 96 -9.40 2.96 2.33
CA GLY A 96 -8.91 3.02 3.70
C GLY A 96 -7.92 4.17 3.93
N PHE A 97 -6.97 4.36 3.02
CA PHE A 97 -6.01 5.47 3.07
C PHE A 97 -6.73 6.83 3.00
N VAL A 98 -7.63 7.01 2.03
CA VAL A 98 -8.41 8.24 1.87
C VAL A 98 -9.28 8.50 3.10
N GLY A 99 -9.90 7.46 3.67
CA GLY A 99 -10.68 7.56 4.91
C GLY A 99 -9.83 8.07 6.08
N ARG A 100 -8.63 7.52 6.28
CA ARG A 100 -7.70 7.99 7.31
C ARG A 100 -7.26 9.44 7.10
N MET A 101 -6.97 9.83 5.86
CA MET A 101 -6.61 11.22 5.54
C MET A 101 -7.76 12.19 5.83
N LYS A 102 -8.99 11.82 5.48
CA LYS A 102 -10.18 12.63 5.82
C LYS A 102 -10.37 12.73 7.34
N ALA A 103 -10.26 11.63 8.06
CA ALA A 103 -10.38 11.62 9.52
C ALA A 103 -9.32 12.51 10.19
N ARG A 104 -8.06 12.44 9.74
CA ARG A 104 -6.98 13.32 10.23
C ARG A 104 -7.26 14.78 9.95
N ARG A 105 -7.78 15.11 8.75
CA ARG A 105 -8.15 16.49 8.41
C ARG A 105 -9.24 17.02 9.33
N VAL A 106 -10.30 16.22 9.55
CA VAL A 106 -11.39 16.58 10.47
C VAL A 106 -10.85 16.78 11.89
N ALA A 107 -9.96 15.89 12.36
CA ALA A 107 -9.34 16.02 13.68
C ALA A 107 -8.53 17.32 13.81
N ASN A 108 -7.68 17.64 12.83
CA ASN A 108 -6.90 18.89 12.81
C ASN A 108 -7.77 20.15 12.69
N THR A 109 -8.95 20.04 12.10
CA THR A 109 -9.90 21.17 12.04
C THR A 109 -10.67 21.32 13.34
N ARG A 110 -10.99 20.21 14.02
CA ARG A 110 -11.81 20.23 15.22
C ARG A 110 -11.02 20.52 16.48
N TYR A 111 -9.79 20.03 16.57
CA TYR A 111 -8.98 20.11 17.77
C TYR A 111 -7.71 20.91 17.51
N THR A 112 -7.29 21.66 18.51
CA THR A 112 -5.97 22.29 18.56
C THR A 112 -5.22 21.74 19.76
N ARG A 113 -3.96 21.36 19.55
CA ARG A 113 -3.08 20.86 20.62
C ARG A 113 -2.28 22.04 21.18
N PHE A 114 -2.21 22.10 22.49
CA PHE A 114 -1.47 23.12 23.25
C PHE A 114 -0.51 22.45 24.23
N TYR A 115 0.54 23.16 24.63
CA TYR A 115 1.53 22.68 25.58
C TYR A 115 1.50 23.49 26.87
N ASP A 116 1.34 22.82 28.01
CA ASP A 116 1.45 23.43 29.33
C ASP A 116 2.87 23.20 29.88
N ALA A 117 3.63 24.28 30.01
CA ALA A 117 5.01 24.26 30.52
C ALA A 117 5.09 23.92 32.03
N ASN A 118 4.07 24.28 32.83
CA ASN A 118 4.09 24.03 34.27
C ASN A 118 3.88 22.53 34.57
N LEU A 119 2.94 21.92 33.86
CA LEU A 119 2.63 20.50 34.01
C LEU A 119 3.48 19.60 33.11
N ASN A 120 4.22 20.20 32.16
CA ASN A 120 4.97 19.52 31.11
C ASN A 120 4.11 18.48 30.36
N LYS A 121 2.88 18.88 30.00
CA LYS A 121 1.88 18.01 29.37
C LYS A 121 1.15 18.74 28.26
N PHE A 122 0.68 17.97 27.28
CA PHE A 122 -0.18 18.48 26.23
C PHE A 122 -1.65 18.43 26.67
N TYR A 123 -2.43 19.38 26.17
CA TYR A 123 -3.89 19.38 26.26
C TYR A 123 -4.49 19.76 24.91
N TRP A 124 -5.78 19.46 24.74
CA TRP A 124 -6.51 19.68 23.49
C TRP A 124 -7.73 20.56 23.74
N LEU A 125 -7.90 21.56 22.89
CA LEU A 125 -9.09 22.39 22.82
C LEU A 125 -10.00 21.88 21.68
N ASP A 126 -11.25 21.55 21.98
CA ASP A 126 -12.26 21.33 20.93
C ASP A 126 -12.77 22.68 20.44
N GLN A 127 -12.46 23.04 19.19
CA GLN A 127 -12.87 24.30 18.57
C GLN A 127 -14.39 24.45 18.46
N LYS A 128 -15.14 23.35 18.44
CA LYS A 128 -16.61 23.39 18.32
C LYS A 128 -17.28 23.71 19.65
N THR A 129 -16.84 23.05 20.73
CA THR A 129 -17.46 23.21 22.06
C THR A 129 -16.72 24.22 22.94
N GLN A 130 -15.53 24.64 22.53
CA GLN A 130 -14.62 25.50 23.29
C GLN A 130 -14.25 24.91 24.67
N GLN A 131 -14.24 23.58 24.77
CA GLN A 131 -13.86 22.87 25.99
C GLN A 131 -12.45 22.30 25.87
N THR A 132 -11.67 22.38 26.94
CA THR A 132 -10.35 21.79 27.04
C THR A 132 -10.41 20.41 27.68
N THR A 133 -9.57 19.51 27.17
CA THR A 133 -9.45 18.15 27.70
C THR A 133 -7.99 17.71 27.72
N TRP A 134 -7.60 17.03 28.80
CA TRP A 134 -6.27 16.45 28.97
C TRP A 134 -6.21 14.99 28.50
N ASN A 135 -7.33 14.28 28.63
CA ASN A 135 -7.44 12.86 28.32
C ASN A 135 -8.15 12.68 26.99
N VAL A 136 -7.38 12.61 25.91
CA VAL A 136 -7.90 12.32 24.58
C VAL A 136 -7.80 10.83 24.25
N THR A 137 -8.56 10.37 23.26
CA THR A 137 -8.41 8.99 22.79
C THR A 137 -7.00 8.75 22.23
N PRO A 138 -6.41 7.55 22.41
CA PRO A 138 -5.08 7.23 21.89
C PRO A 138 -4.96 7.41 20.36
N TRP A 139 -6.07 7.30 19.63
CA TRP A 139 -6.09 7.57 18.20
C TRP A 139 -5.82 9.04 17.87
N LEU A 140 -6.39 9.96 18.65
CA LEU A 140 -6.26 11.42 18.44
C LEU A 140 -4.84 11.89 18.77
N GLU A 141 -4.30 11.38 19.88
CA GLU A 141 -2.92 11.66 20.30
C GLU A 141 -1.91 11.28 19.20
N ARG A 142 -2.09 10.09 18.58
CA ARG A 142 -1.28 9.63 17.44
C ARG A 142 -1.45 10.43 16.15
N GLN A 143 -2.45 11.31 16.04
CA GLN A 143 -2.59 12.15 14.86
C GLN A 143 -1.63 13.34 14.84
N GLU A 144 -0.91 13.60 15.96
CA GLU A 144 0.07 14.68 16.09
C GLU A 144 -0.49 16.00 15.54
N ILE A 145 -1.66 16.38 16.05
CA ILE A 145 -2.34 17.62 15.66
C ILE A 145 -1.38 18.80 15.82
N ASN A 146 -1.37 19.67 14.81
CA ASN A 146 -0.47 20.81 14.80
C ASN A 146 -0.74 21.75 15.99
N MET A 147 0.32 22.22 16.61
CA MET A 147 0.26 23.23 17.67
C MET A 147 0.38 24.61 17.06
N PRO A 148 -0.21 25.64 17.68
CA PRO A 148 0.08 27.03 17.32
C PRO A 148 1.60 27.28 17.36
N PRO A 149 2.13 28.17 16.50
CA PRO A 149 3.56 28.47 16.47
C PRO A 149 4.11 28.91 17.83
N GLU A 150 3.32 29.64 18.61
CA GLU A 150 3.67 30.11 19.95
C GLU A 150 3.90 28.95 20.93
N ASP A 151 2.96 28.00 20.99
CA ASP A 151 3.09 26.77 21.78
C ASP A 151 4.23 25.88 21.30
N GLN A 152 4.46 25.81 19.99
CA GLN A 152 5.57 25.06 19.43
C GLN A 152 6.90 25.66 19.90
N MET A 153 7.07 26.98 19.80
CA MET A 153 8.26 27.68 20.30
C MET A 153 8.43 27.51 21.81
N LEU A 154 7.34 27.58 22.58
CA LEU A 154 7.36 27.33 24.01
C LEU A 154 7.85 25.91 24.31
N TYR A 155 7.29 24.90 23.65
CA TYR A 155 7.69 23.51 23.80
C TYR A 155 9.16 23.29 23.45
N ASP A 156 9.61 23.84 22.31
CA ASP A 156 11.00 23.70 21.85
C ASP A 156 11.97 24.37 22.83
N SER A 157 11.63 25.56 23.33
CA SER A 157 12.44 26.27 24.33
C SER A 157 12.55 25.50 25.66
N GLN A 158 11.44 24.94 26.15
CA GLN A 158 11.40 24.17 27.40
C GLN A 158 12.18 22.86 27.27
N THR A 159 12.05 22.21 26.11
CA THR A 159 12.83 21.02 25.78
C THR A 159 14.31 21.36 25.74
N LYS A 160 14.68 22.50 25.14
CA LYS A 160 16.07 22.93 25.06
C LYS A 160 16.67 23.25 26.43
N ILE A 161 15.92 23.94 27.29
CA ILE A 161 16.34 24.23 28.66
C ILE A 161 16.61 22.92 29.41
N ARG A 162 15.72 21.94 29.29
CA ARG A 162 15.88 20.63 29.93
C ARG A 162 17.11 19.87 29.44
N GLU A 163 17.37 19.88 28.13
CA GLU A 163 18.58 19.28 27.56
C GLU A 163 19.85 19.95 28.11
N LEU A 164 19.88 21.27 28.19
CA LEU A 164 21.03 22.02 28.70
C LEU A 164 21.26 21.76 30.19
N MET A 165 20.19 21.71 30.98
CA MET A 165 20.27 21.32 32.38
C MET A 165 20.87 19.92 32.54
N ALA A 166 20.39 18.95 31.77
CA ALA A 166 20.93 17.58 31.81
C ALA A 166 22.42 17.51 31.40
N GLN A 167 22.84 18.35 30.45
CA GLN A 167 24.26 18.45 30.06
C GLN A 167 25.13 19.09 31.15
N LEU A 168 24.61 20.10 31.85
CA LEU A 168 25.31 20.71 32.99
C LEU A 168 25.45 19.69 34.12
N GLU A 169 24.37 18.99 34.48
CA GLU A 169 24.40 17.93 35.47
C GLU A 169 25.42 16.84 35.11
N ALA A 170 25.50 16.43 33.84
CA ALA A 170 26.48 15.45 33.40
C ALA A 170 27.93 15.95 33.55
N LYS A 171 28.19 17.23 33.26
CA LYS A 171 29.51 17.85 33.42
C LYS A 171 29.90 18.05 34.88
N ASP A 172 28.95 18.33 35.76
CA ASP A 172 29.20 18.47 37.20
C ASP A 172 29.55 17.13 37.88
N GLN A 173 29.31 16.00 37.20
CA GLN A 173 29.66 14.64 37.65
C GLN A 173 30.98 14.11 37.08
N GLU A 174 31.60 14.82 36.12
CA GLU A 174 32.93 14.52 35.54
C GLU A 174 34.06 15.20 36.33
#